data_AF-A0A6F8Y290-F1
#
_entry.id   AF-A0A6F8Y290-F1
#
_cell.length_a   1.000
_cell.length_b   1.000
_cell.length_c   1.000
_cell.angle_alpha   90.00
_cell.angle_beta   90.00
_cell.angle_gamma   90.00
#
_symmetry.space_group_name_H-M   'P 1'
#
loop_
_entity.id
_entity.type
_entity.pdbx_description
1 polymer ?
#
loop_
_entity_poly.entity_id
_entity_poly.type
_entity_poly.pdbx_seq_one_letter_code
_entity_poly.pdbx_strand_id
1 'polypeptide(L)' 'MAGSPQSESRLSEVKFLTVAEVATLMRVSKMTVYRLVHSGELTAVRVGRSFRVPEHAVHEYLRGAFQESA' A
#
# COMPACT_ATOMS: atom_id res chain seq x y z
N MET A 1 -13.12 -39.12 5.88
CA MET A 1 -13.35 -37.96 5.00
C MET A 1 -13.54 -36.73 5.88
N ALA A 2 -12.55 -35.85 5.95
CA ALA A 2 -12.68 -34.51 6.53
C ALA A 2 -11.77 -33.59 5.73
N GLY A 3 -12.32 -32.97 4.69
CA GLY A 3 -11.62 -31.94 3.93
C GLY A 3 -11.55 -30.67 4.78
N SER A 4 -10.34 -30.26 5.14
CA SER A 4 -10.08 -29.03 5.88
C SER A 4 -10.52 -27.79 5.06
N PRO A 5 -11.29 -26.85 5.62
CA PRO A 5 -11.74 -25.64 4.92
C PRO A 5 -10.66 -24.54 4.90
N GLN A 6 -9.40 -24.90 4.64
CA GLN A 6 -8.27 -23.97 4.71
C GLN A 6 -7.81 -23.51 3.31
N SER A 7 -8.69 -22.89 2.51
CA SER A 7 -8.24 -22.20 1.29
C SER A 7 -9.07 -21.02 0.80
N GLU A 8 -10.23 -20.72 1.39
CA GLU A 8 -11.05 -19.58 0.93
C GLU A 8 -10.66 -18.22 1.54
N SER A 9 -9.70 -18.17 2.47
CA SER A 9 -9.33 -16.92 3.18
C SER A 9 -7.91 -16.39 2.88
N ARG A 10 -7.25 -16.86 1.81
CA ARG A 10 -5.90 -16.36 1.45
C ARG A 10 -5.90 -15.20 0.45
N LEU A 11 -6.99 -15.01 -0.30
CA LEU A 11 -7.15 -13.88 -1.23
C LEU A 11 -7.90 -12.68 -0.61
N SER A 12 -8.43 -12.83 0.60
CA SER A 12 -9.58 -12.04 1.05
C SER A 12 -9.28 -10.68 1.67
N GLU A 13 -8.04 -10.26 1.88
CA GLU A 13 -7.81 -8.91 2.46
C GLU A 13 -6.58 -8.21 1.91
N VAL A 14 -6.50 -8.00 0.59
CA VAL A 14 -5.65 -6.91 0.09
C VAL A 14 -6.34 -5.60 0.48
N LYS A 15 -5.92 -5.02 1.61
CA LYS A 15 -6.42 -3.74 2.09
C LYS A 15 -5.86 -2.62 1.23
N PHE A 16 -6.76 -1.81 0.68
CA PHE A 16 -6.41 -0.63 -0.09
C PHE A 16 -6.61 0.61 0.78
N LEU A 17 -5.57 1.43 0.84
CA LEU A 17 -5.57 2.71 1.52
C LEU A 17 -5.75 3.84 0.51
N THR A 18 -6.43 4.89 0.93
CA THR A 18 -6.47 6.17 0.22
C THR A 18 -5.17 6.93 0.40
N VAL A 19 -4.91 7.87 -0.50
CA VAL A 19 -3.77 8.80 -0.38
C VAL A 19 -3.76 9.53 0.97
N ALA A 20 -4.93 9.85 1.52
CA ALA A 20 -5.04 10.52 2.82
C ALA A 20 -4.60 9.61 3.97
N GLU A 21 -5.05 8.36 3.99
CA GLU A 21 -4.67 7.38 5.02
C GLU A 21 -3.17 7.08 4.98
N VAL A 22 -2.59 6.91 3.78
CA VAL A 22 -1.15 6.73 3.61
C VAL A 22 -0.37 7.94 4.11
N ALA A 23 -0.83 9.15 3.80
CA ALA A 23 -0.19 10.39 4.26
C ALA A 23 -0.16 10.48 5.79
N THR A 24 -1.26 10.12 6.45
CA THR A 24 -1.33 10.04 7.92
C THR A 24 -0.40 8.98 8.48
N LEU A 25 -0.38 7.79 7.88
CA LEU A 25 0.46 6.66 8.33
C LEU A 25 1.95 6.99 8.22
N MET A 26 2.38 7.57 7.10
CA MET A 26 3.77 7.94 6.85
C MET A 26 4.16 9.29 7.46
N ARG A 27 3.21 10.02 8.07
CA ARG A 27 3.39 11.40 8.60
C ARG A 27 3.95 12.37 7.57
N VAL A 28 3.48 12.27 6.33
CA VAL A 28 3.86 13.16 5.23
C VAL A 28 2.67 13.93 4.67
N SER A 29 2.92 14.93 3.83
CA SER A 29 1.84 15.62 3.13
C SER A 29 1.20 14.73 2.06
N LYS A 30 -0.08 14.97 1.72
CA LYS A 30 -0.74 14.32 0.57
C LYS A 30 0.03 14.56 -0.73
N MET A 31 0.67 15.73 -0.88
CA MET A 31 1.50 16.05 -2.05
C MET A 31 2.71 15.11 -2.16
N THR A 32 3.35 14.78 -1.04
CA THR A 32 4.45 13.81 -1.00
C THR A 32 3.99 12.45 -1.49
N VAL A 33 2.84 11.96 -0.99
CA VAL A 33 2.29 10.68 -1.47
C VAL A 33 1.97 10.74 -2.96
N TYR A 34 1.35 11.82 -3.45
CA TYR A 34 1.11 11.97 -4.89
C TYR A 34 2.39 11.95 -5.70
N ARG A 35 3.46 12.61 -5.23
CA ARG A 35 4.76 12.59 -5.90
C ARG A 35 5.32 11.18 -5.98
N LEU A 36 5.32 10.41 -4.90
CA LEU A 36 5.80 9.03 -4.86
C LEU A 36 5.00 8.11 -5.81
N VAL A 37 3.68 8.31 -5.88
CA VAL A 37 2.83 7.56 -6.81
C VAL A 37 3.12 7.93 -8.27
N HIS A 38 3.35 9.20 -8.58
CA HIS A 38 3.65 9.64 -9.95
C HIS A 38 5.09 9.33 -10.37
N SER A 39 6.05 9.29 -9.44
CA SER A 39 7.43 8.85 -9.71
C SER A 39 7.54 7.33 -9.86
N GLY A 40 6.53 6.58 -9.40
CA GLY A 40 6.51 5.12 -9.41
C GLY A 40 7.24 4.48 -8.23
N GLU A 41 7.73 5.29 -7.28
CA GLU A 41 8.37 4.80 -6.05
C GLU A 41 7.36 4.13 -5.10
N LEU A 42 6.09 4.56 -5.15
CA LEU A 42 5.02 3.95 -4.37
C LEU A 42 3.98 3.31 -5.30
N THR A 43 3.91 1.98 -5.28
CA THR A 43 2.95 1.20 -6.06
C THR A 43 1.52 1.57 -5.68
N ALA A 44 0.74 2.05 -6.64
CA ALA A 44 -0.66 2.41 -6.45
C ALA A 44 -1.51 2.01 -7.65
N VAL A 45 -2.79 1.76 -7.39
CA VAL A 45 -3.81 1.45 -8.39
C VAL A 45 -4.71 2.67 -8.57
N ARG A 46 -4.94 3.05 -9.83
CA ARG A 46 -5.88 4.12 -10.15
C ARG A 46 -7.31 3.56 -10.19
N VAL A 47 -8.17 4.09 -9.33
CA VAL A 47 -9.60 3.76 -9.27
C VAL A 47 -10.39 5.03 -9.59
N GLY A 48 -10.85 5.14 -10.84
CA GLY A 48 -11.50 6.34 -11.37
C GLY A 48 -10.57 7.56 -11.35
N ARG A 49 -10.93 8.57 -10.56
CA ARG A 49 -10.19 9.84 -10.41
C ARG A 49 -9.22 9.85 -9.22
N SER A 50 -9.14 8.75 -8.46
CA SER A 50 -8.33 8.67 -7.25
C SER A 50 -7.37 7.50 -7.29
N PHE A 51 -6.30 7.59 -6.52
CA PHE A 51 -5.39 6.47 -6.30
C PHE A 51 -5.78 5.69 -5.05
N ARG A 52 -5.44 4.40 -5.08
CA ARG A 52 -5.54 3.44 -3.98
C ARG A 52 -4.21 2.74 -3.85
N VAL A 53 -3.64 2.78 -2.67
CA VAL A 53 -2.34 2.20 -2.38
C VAL A 53 -2.59 0.89 -1.62
N PRO A 54 -2.13 -0.26 -2.10
CA PRO A 54 -2.18 -1.48 -1.32
C PRO A 54 -1.36 -1.30 -0.03
N GLU A 55 -1.88 -1.79 1.10
CA GLU A 55 -1.20 -1.66 2.39
C GLU A 55 0.24 -2.23 2.34
N HIS A 56 0.43 -3.40 1.71
CA HIS A 56 1.74 -4.03 1.56
C HIS A 56 2.74 -3.13 0.82
N ALA A 57 2.31 -2.34 -0.17
CA ALA A 57 3.20 -1.46 -0.93
C ALA A 57 3.77 -0.34 -0.05
N VAL A 58 2.99 0.16 0.91
CA VAL A 58 3.45 1.16 1.89
C VAL A 58 4.51 0.55 2.81
N HIS A 59 4.28 -0.67 3.30
CA HIS A 59 5.24 -1.37 4.16
C HIS A 59 6.55 -1.67 3.44
N GLU A 60 6.49 -2.12 2.18
CA GLU A 60 7.68 -2.36 1.34
C GLU A 60 8.47 -1.07 1.10
N TYR A 61 7.79 0.03 0.76
CA TYR A 61 8.44 1.33 0.59
C TYR A 61 9.17 1.78 1.87
N LEU A 62 8.51 1.67 3.04
CA LEU A 62 9.12 2.05 4.31
C LEU A 62 10.34 1.17 4.63
N ARG A 63 10.27 -0.14 4.40
CA ARG A 63 11.41 -1.06 4.59
C ARG A 63 12.60 -0.65 3.73
N GLY A 64 12.38 -0.33 2.46
CA GLY A 64 13.44 0.14 1.56
C GLY A 64 14.06 1.47 2.03
N ALA A 65 13.23 2.43 2.42
CA ALA A 65 13.69 3.74 2.90
C ALA A 65 14.55 3.64 4.19
N PHE A 66 14.26 2.68 5.07
CA PHE A 66 15.10 2.40 6.24
C PHE A 66 16.45 1.77 5.87
N GLN A 67 16.51 0.95 4.82
CA GLN A 67 17.74 0.28 4.39
C GLN A 67 18.71 1.20 3.65
N GLU A 68 18.22 2.21 2.90
CA GLU A 68 19.08 3.20 2.24
C GLU A 68 19.75 4.15 3.25
N SER A 69 19.19 4.27 4.45
CA SER A 69 19.68 5.16 5.51
C SER A 69 20.61 4.47 6.52
N ALA A 70 20.98 3.19 6.31
CA ALA A 70 21.85 2.39 7.19
C ALA A 70 23.18 2.06 6.52
#